data_AF-A0A916Z4Z5-F1
#
_entry.id   AF-A0A916Z4Z5-F1
#
_cell.length_a   1.000
_cell.length_b   1.000
_cell.length_c   1.000
_cell.angle_alpha   90.00
_cell.angle_beta   90.00
_cell.angle_gamma   90.00
#
_symmetry.space_group_name_H-M   'P 1'
#
loop_
_entity.id
_entity.type
_entity.pdbx_description
1 polymer ?
#
loop_
_entity_poly.entity_id
_entity_poly.type
_entity_poly.pdbx_seq_one_letter_code
_entity_poly.pdbx_strand_id
1 'polypeptide(L)'
;MAKSIKLADEIMDELREESELQSRSISGQATYYIRLGQAMERSIPYQKLKQALKGDLDTKELSSEELAVWNQAMFHSLTAPDEAEDAFFEDRRRRGLGVGMDEQGNIIGDRVDAAA
;
A
#
# COMPACT_ATOMS: atom_id res chain seq x y z
N MET A 1 31.59 -14.93 27.08
CA MET A 1 31.22 -13.89 28.07
C MET A 1 29.94 -13.22 27.59
N ALA A 2 28.89 -13.18 28.41
CA ALA A 2 27.67 -12.45 28.07
C ALA A 2 27.93 -10.95 28.22
N LYS A 3 27.51 -10.15 27.23
CA LYS A 3 27.51 -8.68 27.29
C LYS A 3 26.07 -8.24 27.53
N SER A 4 25.85 -7.32 28.47
CA SER A 4 24.53 -6.74 28.70
C SER A 4 24.28 -5.56 27.76
N ILE A 5 23.03 -5.40 27.35
CA ILE A 5 22.52 -4.25 26.60
C ILE A 5 21.36 -3.64 27.39
N LYS A 6 21.14 -2.33 27.25
CA LYS A 6 19.94 -1.67 27.77
C LYS A 6 18.90 -1.62 26.65
N LEU A 7 17.69 -2.01 26.96
CA LEU A 7 16.53 -1.93 26.08
C LEU A 7 15.50 -1.00 26.71
N ALA A 8 14.69 -0.36 25.89
CA ALA A 8 13.55 0.41 26.37
C ALA A 8 12.55 -0.54 27.09
N ASP A 9 11.83 -0.01 28.08
CA ASP A 9 10.92 -0.81 28.90
C ASP A 9 9.81 -1.46 28.05
N GLU A 10 9.26 -0.71 27.09
CA GLU A 10 8.24 -1.21 26.14
C GLU A 10 8.73 -2.47 25.38
N ILE A 11 9.97 -2.44 24.86
CA ILE A 11 10.56 -3.56 24.13
C ILE A 11 10.83 -4.75 25.07
N MET A 12 11.19 -4.49 26.32
CA MET A 12 11.37 -5.54 27.32
C MET A 12 10.06 -6.21 27.70
N ASP A 13 8.96 -5.46 27.76
CA ASP A 13 7.64 -5.98 28.06
C ASP A 13 7.12 -6.85 26.90
N GLU A 14 7.24 -6.38 25.66
CA GLU A 14 6.94 -7.18 24.45
C GLU A 14 7.78 -8.48 24.40
N LEU A 15 9.08 -8.40 24.70
CA LEU A 15 9.94 -9.57 24.72
C LEU A 15 9.52 -10.58 25.79
N ARG A 16 9.02 -10.14 26.95
CA ARG A 16 8.54 -11.05 27.99
C ARG A 16 7.30 -11.78 27.52
N GLU A 17 6.30 -11.04 27.05
CA GLU A 17 5.04 -11.62 26.56
C GLU A 17 5.31 -12.65 25.46
N GLU A 18 6.09 -12.29 24.44
CA GLU A 18 6.40 -13.21 23.36
C GLU A 18 7.24 -14.41 23.84
N SER A 19 8.17 -14.21 24.77
CA SER A 19 8.98 -15.31 25.30
C SER A 19 8.14 -16.38 26.00
N GLU A 20 7.08 -15.96 26.70
CA GLU A 20 6.12 -16.86 27.32
C GLU A 20 5.29 -17.61 26.26
N LEU A 21 4.73 -16.89 25.28
CA LEU A 21 3.95 -17.48 24.18
C LEU A 21 4.76 -18.51 23.39
N GLN A 22 6.04 -18.22 23.15
CA GLN A 22 6.93 -19.05 22.35
C GLN A 22 7.67 -20.12 23.16
N SER A 23 7.46 -20.16 24.48
CA SER A 23 8.18 -21.06 25.40
C SER A 23 9.71 -20.95 25.27
N ARG A 24 10.23 -19.72 25.18
CA ARG A 24 11.67 -19.41 25.08
C ARG A 24 12.11 -18.55 26.25
N SER A 25 13.41 -18.54 26.55
CA SER A 25 13.94 -17.51 27.46
C SER A 25 13.89 -16.13 26.79
N ILE A 26 13.82 -15.06 27.59
CA ILE A 26 13.87 -13.67 27.08
C ILE A 26 15.10 -13.45 26.19
N SER A 27 16.27 -13.94 26.62
CA SER A 27 17.51 -13.86 25.83
C SER A 27 17.42 -14.67 24.52
N GLY A 28 16.76 -15.82 24.55
CA GLY A 28 16.49 -16.63 23.36
C GLY A 28 15.55 -15.94 22.39
N GLN A 29 14.49 -15.32 22.88
CA GLN A 29 13.52 -14.58 22.08
C GLN A 29 14.15 -13.32 21.46
N ALA A 30 14.92 -12.56 22.24
CA ALA A 30 15.68 -11.42 21.71
C ALA A 30 16.67 -11.85 20.61
N THR A 31 17.38 -12.97 20.82
CA THR A 31 18.30 -13.52 19.81
C THR A 31 17.55 -13.92 18.54
N TYR A 32 16.36 -14.52 18.68
CA TYR A 32 15.52 -14.90 17.55
C TYR A 32 15.11 -13.68 16.73
N TYR A 33 14.58 -12.63 17.36
CA TYR A 33 14.19 -11.39 16.67
C TYR A 33 15.37 -10.71 15.98
N ILE A 34 16.54 -10.64 16.62
CA ILE A 34 17.75 -10.09 15.98
C ILE A 34 18.10 -10.88 14.71
N ARG A 35 18.07 -12.23 14.77
CA ARG A 35 18.34 -13.07 13.59
C ARG A 35 17.27 -12.94 12.52
N LEU A 36 16.01 -12.80 12.92
CA LEU A 36 14.89 -12.60 12.00
C LEU A 36 15.05 -11.26 11.27
N GLY A 37 15.33 -10.17 11.99
CA GLY A 37 15.62 -8.86 11.39
C GLY A 37 16.77 -8.93 10.39
N GLN A 38 17.88 -9.58 10.75
CA GLN A 38 19.00 -9.79 9.83
C GLN A 38 18.64 -10.62 8.59
N ALA A 39 17.79 -11.64 8.75
CA ALA A 39 17.31 -12.45 7.64
C ALA A 39 16.38 -11.64 6.73
N MET A 40 15.47 -10.86 7.30
CA MET A 40 14.56 -9.97 6.57
C MET A 40 15.33 -8.90 5.78
N GLU A 41 16.33 -8.28 6.38
CA GLU A 41 17.20 -7.30 5.70
C GLU A 41 17.96 -7.90 4.52
N ARG A 42 18.29 -9.20 4.58
CA ARG A 42 18.95 -9.92 3.48
C ARG A 42 17.97 -10.42 2.42
N SER A 43 16.75 -10.77 2.82
CA SER A 43 15.72 -11.32 1.91
C SER A 43 15.00 -10.22 1.16
N ILE A 44 14.79 -9.06 1.78
CA ILE A 44 14.28 -7.88 1.09
C ILE A 44 15.45 -7.33 0.27
N PRO A 45 15.28 -7.07 -1.04
CA PRO A 45 16.29 -6.37 -1.82
C PRO A 45 16.30 -4.90 -1.38
N TYR A 46 16.83 -4.62 -0.19
CA TYR A 46 16.80 -3.31 0.45
C TYR A 46 17.38 -2.22 -0.45
N GLN A 47 18.38 -2.56 -1.26
CA GLN A 47 18.92 -1.65 -2.28
C GLN A 47 17.90 -1.32 -3.37
N LYS A 48 17.18 -2.33 -3.90
CA LYS A 48 16.11 -2.14 -4.90
C LYS A 48 14.96 -1.31 -4.31
N LEU A 49 14.55 -1.58 -3.07
CA LEU A 49 13.54 -0.78 -2.37
C LEU A 49 14.01 0.67 -2.19
N LYS A 50 15.26 0.88 -1.77
CA LYS A 50 15.83 2.23 -1.61
C LYS A 50 15.91 2.98 -2.93
N GLN A 51 16.26 2.30 -4.03
CA GLN A 51 16.23 2.89 -5.37
C GLN A 51 14.80 3.25 -5.80
N ALA A 52 13.83 2.35 -5.58
CA ALA A 52 12.43 2.61 -5.87
C ALA A 52 11.89 3.84 -5.10
N LEU A 53 12.16 3.92 -3.79
CA LEU A 53 11.74 5.05 -2.95
C LEU A 53 12.40 6.39 -3.34
N LYS A 54 13.57 6.35 -3.96
CA LYS A 54 14.24 7.53 -4.51
C LYS A 54 13.78 7.90 -5.91
N GLY A 55 13.03 7.03 -6.58
CA GLY A 55 12.68 7.18 -8.00
C GLY A 55 13.82 6.81 -8.95
N ASP A 56 14.89 6.17 -8.47
CA ASP A 56 16.06 5.79 -9.26
C ASP A 56 15.89 4.43 -9.96
N LEU A 57 14.82 3.69 -9.67
CA LEU A 57 14.55 2.36 -10.23
C LEU A 57 13.71 2.47 -11.51
N ASP A 58 14.25 2.02 -12.65
CA ASP A 58 13.51 1.93 -13.91
C ASP A 58 12.45 0.79 -13.82
N THR A 59 11.26 1.02 -14.38
CA THR A 59 10.17 0.03 -14.41
C THR A 59 10.54 -1.23 -15.19
N LYS A 60 11.54 -1.16 -16.07
CA LYS A 60 12.11 -2.34 -16.77
C LYS A 60 12.88 -3.28 -15.86
N GLU A 61 13.30 -2.81 -14.68
CA GLU A 61 14.03 -3.61 -13.69
C GLU A 61 13.08 -4.33 -12.71
N LEU A 62 11.77 -4.12 -12.85
CA LEU A 62 10.75 -4.84 -12.09
C LEU A 62 10.58 -6.27 -12.63
N SER A 63 10.37 -7.22 -11.72
CA SER A 63 9.89 -8.55 -12.10
C SER A 63 8.48 -8.43 -12.70
N SER A 64 8.02 -9.48 -13.39
CA SER A 64 6.67 -9.50 -13.95
C SER A 64 5.57 -9.27 -12.89
N GLU A 65 5.78 -9.79 -11.69
CA GLU A 65 4.86 -9.66 -10.55
C GLU A 65 4.89 -8.23 -9.99
N GLU A 66 6.09 -7.67 -9.79
CA GLU A 66 6.27 -6.28 -9.33
C GLU A 66 5.69 -5.28 -10.34
N LEU A 67 5.89 -5.51 -11.64
CA LEU A 67 5.37 -4.68 -12.72
C LEU A 67 3.84 -4.71 -12.77
N ALA A 68 3.22 -5.86 -12.52
CA ALA A 68 1.75 -5.97 -12.48
C ALA A 68 1.16 -5.11 -11.36
N VAL A 69 1.73 -5.19 -10.15
CA VAL A 69 1.31 -4.38 -9.00
C VAL A 69 1.59 -2.89 -9.24
N TRP A 70 2.78 -2.56 -9.77
CA TRP A 70 3.14 -1.18 -10.10
C TRP A 70 2.18 -0.58 -11.13
N ASN A 71 1.87 -1.31 -12.20
CA ASN A 71 0.91 -0.87 -13.22
C ASN A 71 -0.48 -0.64 -12.61
N GLN A 72 -0.98 -1.55 -11.79
CA GLN A 72 -2.27 -1.38 -11.13
C GLN A 72 -2.30 -0.11 -10.27
N ALA A 73 -1.28 0.12 -9.44
CA ALA A 73 -1.18 1.29 -8.59
C ALA A 73 -1.06 2.60 -9.40
N MET A 74 -0.26 2.58 -10.47
CA MET A 74 -0.10 3.73 -11.37
C MET A 74 -1.36 4.04 -12.16
N PHE A 75 -2.04 3.05 -12.72
CA PHE A 75 -3.31 3.30 -13.39
C PHE A 75 -4.35 3.83 -12.41
N HIS A 76 -4.43 3.25 -11.21
CA HIS A 76 -5.32 3.75 -10.18
C HIS A 76 -5.02 5.22 -9.84
N SER A 77 -3.75 5.61 -9.67
CA SER A 77 -3.41 7.00 -9.37
C SER A 77 -3.67 7.96 -10.54
N LEU A 78 -3.63 7.48 -11.78
CA LEU A 78 -3.91 8.28 -12.98
C LEU A 78 -5.40 8.39 -13.31
N THR A 79 -6.23 7.44 -12.87
CA THR A 79 -7.66 7.39 -13.21
C THR A 79 -8.59 7.67 -12.04
N ALA A 80 -8.07 7.65 -10.80
CA ALA A 80 -8.86 8.04 -9.65
C ALA A 80 -9.17 9.54 -9.75
N PRO A 81 -10.45 9.93 -9.75
CA PRO A 81 -10.81 11.33 -9.76
C PRO A 81 -10.30 12.00 -8.50
N ASP A 82 -9.86 13.24 -8.62
CA ASP A 82 -9.62 14.09 -7.45
C ASP A 82 -10.92 14.74 -6.97
N GLU A 83 -10.90 15.34 -5.77
CA GLU A 83 -12.10 15.98 -5.18
C GLU A 83 -12.67 17.10 -6.08
N ALA A 84 -11.82 17.78 -6.86
CA ALA A 84 -12.24 18.85 -7.75
C ALA A 84 -12.92 18.30 -9.00
N GLU A 85 -12.40 17.21 -9.55
CA GLU A 85 -12.97 16.47 -10.68
C GLU A 85 -14.32 15.88 -10.30
N ASP A 86 -14.43 15.26 -9.12
CA ASP A 86 -15.71 14.77 -8.60
C ASP A 86 -16.73 15.89 -8.45
N ALA A 87 -16.38 17.01 -7.80
CA ALA A 87 -17.26 18.16 -7.63
C ALA A 87 -17.70 18.78 -8.98
N PHE A 88 -16.79 18.85 -9.95
CA PHE A 88 -17.09 19.33 -11.30
C PHE A 88 -18.12 18.42 -12.00
N PHE A 89 -17.90 17.10 -11.96
CA PHE A 89 -18.83 16.15 -12.58
C PHE A 89 -20.17 16.07 -11.84
N GLU A 90 -20.20 16.24 -10.52
CA GLU A 90 -21.43 16.39 -9.74
C GLU A 90 -22.24 17.61 -10.14
N ASP A 91 -21.63 18.80 -10.24
CA ASP A 91 -22.32 20.02 -10.70
C ASP A 91 -22.88 19.84 -12.12
N ARG A 92 -22.10 19.19 -12.99
CA ARG A 92 -22.48 18.92 -14.37
C ARG A 92 -23.70 18.00 -14.44
N ARG A 93 -23.73 16.93 -13.64
CA ARG A 93 -24.90 16.03 -13.50
C ARG A 93 -26.12 16.79 -12.99
N ARG A 94 -25.97 17.57 -11.89
CA ARG A 94 -27.04 18.41 -11.31
C ARG A 94 -27.67 19.38 -12.32
N ARG A 95 -26.88 19.90 -13.26
CA ARG A 95 -27.34 20.83 -14.30
C ARG A 95 -27.94 20.14 -15.53
N GLY A 96 -28.00 18.81 -15.55
CA GLY A 96 -28.47 18.05 -16.71
C GLY A 96 -27.52 18.10 -17.90
N LEU A 97 -26.25 18.45 -17.66
CA LEU A 97 -25.18 18.51 -18.67
C LEU A 97 -24.32 17.24 -18.67
N GLY A 98 -24.65 16.28 -17.80
CA GLY A 98 -24.06 14.95 -17.77
C GLY A 98 -24.49 14.12 -18.97
N VAL A 99 -23.65 13.17 -19.36
CA VAL A 99 -23.93 12.18 -20.39
C VAL A 99 -23.61 10.80 -19.85
N GLY A 100 -24.45 9.81 -20.19
CA GLY A 100 -24.29 8.41 -19.82
C GLY A 100 -24.54 7.51 -21.04
N MET A 101 -24.50 6.20 -20.84
CA MET A 101 -24.91 5.21 -21.84
C MET A 101 -26.12 4.44 -21.32
N ASP A 102 -27.08 4.16 -22.19
CA ASP A 102 -28.14 3.20 -21.88
C ASP A 102 -27.63 1.75 -22.00
N GLU A 103 -28.49 0.77 -21.67
CA GLU A 103 -28.18 -0.67 -21.76
C GLU A 103 -27.82 -1.15 -23.17
N GLN A 104 -28.13 -0.35 -24.19
CA GLN A 104 -27.90 -0.65 -25.60
C GLN A 104 -26.63 0.07 -26.13
N GLY A 105 -25.94 0.84 -25.27
CA GLY A 105 -24.74 1.58 -25.61
C GLY A 105 -25.00 2.91 -26.31
N ASN A 106 -26.24 3.40 -26.35
CA ASN A 106 -26.54 4.73 -26.90
C ASN A 106 -26.17 5.80 -25.87
N ILE A 107 -25.58 6.91 -26.35
CA ILE A 107 -25.29 8.07 -25.50
C ILE A 107 -26.60 8.76 -25.14
N ILE A 108 -26.91 8.86 -23.84
CA ILE A 108 -28.07 9.55 -23.30
C ILE A 108 -27.62 10.72 -22.42
N GLY A 109 -28.43 11.79 -22.35
CA GLY A 109 -28.21 12.86 -21.38
C GLY A 109 -28.65 12.41 -19.98
N ASP A 110 -27.99 12.92 -18.94
CA ASP A 110 -28.33 12.65 -17.53
C ASP A 110 -29.63 13.34 -17.08
N ARG A 111 -30.24 14.15 -17.96
CA ARG A 111 -31.63 14.56 -17.83
C ARG A 111 -32.52 13.37 -18.16
N VAL A 112 -32.98 12.68 -17.11
CA VAL A 112 -34.32 12.11 -17.15
C VAL A 112 -35.26 13.31 -17.20
N ASP A 113 -35.74 13.68 -18.39
CA ASP A 113 -36.92 14.50 -18.49
C ASP A 113 -38.06 13.71 -17.82
N ALA A 114 -38.29 14.02 -16.54
CA ALA A 114 -39.54 13.68 -15.90
C ALA A 114 -40.64 14.40 -16.67
N ALA A 115 -41.46 13.62 -17.37
CA ALA A 115 -42.68 13.95 -18.11
C ALA A 115 -42.56 13.97 -19.65
N ALA A 116 -42.97 12.86 -20.27
CA ALA A 116 -44.20 12.80 -21.07
C ALA A 116 -44.70 11.35 -21.15
#